data_AF-A0A3M2CAK6-F1
#
_entry.id   AF-A0A3M2CAK6-F1
#
_cell.length_a   1.000
_cell.length_b   1.000
_cell.length_c   1.000
_cell.angle_alpha   90.00
_cell.angle_beta   90.00
_cell.angle_gamma   90.00
#
_symmetry.space_group_name_H-M   'P 1'
#
loop_
_entity.id
_entity.type
_entity.pdbx_description
1 polymer ?
#
loop_
_entity_poly.entity_id
_entity_poly.type
_entity_poly.pdbx_seq_one_letter_code
_entity_poly.pdbx_strand_id
1 'polypeptide(L)'
;MTAAPVEDGSWPRAARACLAMPVYEWVLFIGVSIVTVLLTGFRTGLPGYIAIGVQSLFVVLIMYRLIGGALRLKRLMRDVRSAEGLCCTRCGYAVGRDPAEPRCPEWGEGFDPDEAVRAWKRMGPGWCRGF
;
A
#
# COMPACT_ATOMS: atom_id res chain seq x y z
N MET A 1 2.37 27.51 25.68
CA MET A 1 2.45 26.03 25.62
C MET A 1 3.01 25.67 24.25
N THR A 2 4.31 25.39 24.18
CA THR A 2 5.03 25.05 22.95
C THR A 2 5.02 23.53 22.82
N ALA A 3 4.28 23.01 21.83
CA ALA A 3 4.35 21.59 21.49
C ALA A 3 5.77 21.27 21.00
N ALA A 4 6.42 20.32 21.66
CA ALA A 4 7.73 19.83 21.24
C ALA A 4 7.61 19.17 19.84
N PRO A 5 8.55 19.43 18.92
CA PRO A 5 8.56 18.76 17.63
C PRO A 5 8.83 17.26 17.83
N VAL A 6 7.95 16.42 17.27
CA VAL A 6 8.10 14.97 17.21
C VAL A 6 9.24 14.66 16.22
N GLU A 7 10.48 14.58 16.71
CA GLU A 7 11.69 14.20 15.97
C GLU A 7 11.86 12.68 15.86
N ASP A 8 10.76 11.96 15.58
CA ASP A 8 10.77 10.51 15.50
C ASP A 8 11.01 10.11 14.05
N GLY A 9 12.29 10.12 13.63
CA GLY A 9 12.75 9.63 12.31
C GLY A 9 12.47 8.14 12.03
N SER A 10 11.52 7.52 12.74
CA SER A 10 11.03 6.15 12.56
C SER A 10 10.04 6.02 11.39
N TRP A 11 9.37 7.12 11.03
CA TRP A 11 8.37 7.16 9.94
C TRP A 11 8.88 6.73 8.55
N PRO A 12 10.06 7.15 8.06
CA PRO A 12 10.56 6.69 6.76
C PRO A 12 10.80 5.18 6.73
N ARG A 13 10.96 4.49 7.87
CA ARG A 13 11.14 3.03 7.90
C ARG A 13 9.80 2.29 7.84
N ALA A 14 8.78 2.76 8.55
CA ALA A 14 7.45 2.13 8.55
C ALA A 14 6.74 2.28 7.19
N ALA A 15 6.80 3.46 6.57
CA ALA A 15 6.25 3.67 5.24
C ALA A 15 7.01 2.87 4.16
N ARG A 16 8.34 2.75 4.29
CA ARG A 16 9.13 1.86 3.44
C ARG A 16 8.79 0.39 3.70
N ALA A 17 8.54 -0.03 4.93
CA ALA A 17 8.16 -1.41 5.25
C ALA A 17 6.80 -1.79 4.65
N CYS A 18 5.80 -0.89 4.70
CA CYS A 18 4.50 -1.12 4.05
C CYS A 18 4.59 -1.19 2.52
N LEU A 19 5.53 -0.47 1.89
CA LEU A 19 5.76 -0.54 0.44
C LEU A 19 6.71 -1.68 0.03
N ALA A 20 7.65 -2.07 0.90
CA ALA A 20 8.65 -3.11 0.62
C ALA A 20 8.19 -4.53 0.97
N MET A 21 7.28 -4.70 1.95
CA MET A 21 6.68 -5.99 2.29
C MET A 21 6.08 -6.70 1.08
N PRO A 22 5.24 -6.06 0.24
CA PRO A 22 4.70 -6.74 -0.92
C PRO A 22 5.83 -7.13 -1.89
N VAL A 23 6.78 -6.23 -2.17
CA VAL A 23 7.83 -6.47 -3.18
C VAL A 23 8.74 -7.64 -2.82
N TYR A 24 9.16 -7.75 -1.55
CA TYR A 24 9.98 -8.87 -1.09
C TYR A 24 9.23 -10.21 -1.16
N GLU A 25 7.97 -10.24 -0.72
CA GLU A 25 7.15 -11.45 -0.85
C GLU A 25 6.98 -11.84 -2.32
N TRP A 26 6.81 -10.87 -3.23
CA TRP A 26 6.74 -11.12 -4.67
C TRP A 26 8.02 -11.74 -5.22
N VAL A 27 9.19 -11.17 -4.89
CA VAL A 27 10.49 -11.68 -5.38
C VAL A 27 10.74 -13.09 -4.88
N LEU A 28 10.46 -13.36 -3.59
CA LEU A 28 10.56 -14.70 -3.04
C LEU A 28 9.59 -15.67 -3.71
N PHE A 29 8.33 -15.28 -3.89
CA PHE A 29 7.31 -16.14 -4.49
C PHE A 29 7.66 -16.49 -5.93
N ILE A 30 8.11 -15.50 -6.73
CA ILE A 30 8.57 -15.71 -8.11
C ILE A 30 9.80 -16.63 -8.12
N GLY A 31 10.80 -16.37 -7.28
CA GLY A 31 12.01 -17.17 -7.20
C GLY A 31 11.72 -18.62 -6.84
N VAL A 32 10.92 -18.86 -5.79
CA VAL A 32 10.51 -20.21 -5.36
C VAL A 32 9.70 -20.91 -6.45
N SER A 33 8.83 -20.20 -7.17
CA SER A 33 8.03 -20.77 -8.25
C SER A 33 8.89 -21.23 -9.43
N ILE A 34 9.86 -20.41 -9.85
CA ILE A 34 10.81 -20.76 -10.93
C ILE A 34 11.62 -21.99 -10.54
N VAL A 35 12.20 -21.99 -9.33
CA VAL A 35 12.99 -23.11 -8.82
C VAL A 35 12.15 -24.38 -8.74
N THR A 36 10.91 -24.28 -8.25
CA THR A 36 10.00 -25.42 -8.18
C THR A 36 9.75 -25.99 -9.58
N VAL A 37 9.35 -25.17 -10.56
CA VAL A 37 9.09 -25.63 -11.93
C VAL A 37 10.32 -26.30 -12.55
N LEU A 38 11.51 -25.71 -12.39
CA LEU A 38 12.77 -26.29 -12.88
C LEU A 38 13.03 -27.66 -12.25
N LEU A 39 12.86 -27.78 -10.92
CA LEU A 39 13.06 -29.04 -10.21
C LEU A 39 12.04 -30.10 -10.61
N THR A 40 10.75 -29.75 -10.73
CA THR A 40 9.72 -30.73 -11.11
C THR A 40 9.91 -31.19 -12.56
N GLY A 41 10.22 -30.27 -13.47
CA GLY A 41 10.48 -30.58 -14.88
C GLY A 41 11.69 -31.50 -15.07
N PHE A 42 12.79 -31.25 -14.35
CA PHE A 42 13.99 -32.08 -14.43
C PHE A 42 13.82 -33.48 -13.81
N ARG A 43 13.05 -33.60 -12.72
CA ARG A 43 12.97 -34.87 -11.97
C ARG A 43 11.97 -35.89 -12.50
N THR A 44 10.85 -35.42 -13.06
CA THR A 44 9.67 -36.30 -13.19
C THR A 44 9.53 -36.96 -14.55
N GLY A 45 10.31 -36.54 -15.57
CA GLY A 45 10.09 -37.02 -16.95
C GLY A 45 8.66 -36.75 -17.44
N LEU A 46 7.98 -35.76 -16.84
CA LEU A 46 6.61 -35.40 -17.14
C LEU A 46 6.50 -35.06 -18.64
N PRO A 47 5.45 -35.56 -19.32
CA PRO A 47 5.16 -35.13 -20.67
C PRO A 47 5.07 -33.59 -20.73
N GLY A 48 5.76 -32.98 -21.68
CA GLY A 48 5.92 -31.52 -21.75
C GLY A 48 4.61 -30.73 -21.71
N TYR A 49 3.50 -31.32 -22.17
CA TYR A 49 2.18 -30.68 -22.13
C TYR A 49 1.66 -30.44 -20.69
N ILE A 50 2.00 -31.29 -19.72
CA ILE A 50 1.60 -31.10 -18.32
C ILE A 50 2.38 -29.93 -17.71
N ALA A 51 3.68 -29.84 -17.99
CA ALA A 51 4.51 -28.73 -17.54
C ALA A 51 4.01 -27.39 -18.10
N ILE A 52 3.66 -27.35 -19.39
CA ILE A 52 3.06 -26.16 -20.03
C ILE A 52 1.73 -25.79 -19.35
N GLY A 53 0.88 -26.75 -19.03
CA GLY A 53 -0.39 -26.50 -18.33
C GLY A 53 -0.18 -25.87 -16.95
N VAL A 54 0.73 -26.42 -16.14
CA VAL A 54 1.05 -25.88 -14.80
C VAL A 54 1.64 -24.49 -14.89
N GLN A 55 2.56 -24.25 -15.84
CA GLN A 55 3.17 -22.96 -16.04
C GLN A 55 2.14 -21.90 -16.46
N SER A 56 1.22 -22.28 -17.35
CA SER A 56 0.14 -21.39 -17.81
C SER A 56 -0.79 -21.00 -16.67
N LEU A 57 -1.16 -21.95 -15.80
CA LEU A 57 -1.97 -21.68 -14.61
C LEU A 57 -1.25 -20.71 -13.66
N PHE A 58 0.06 -20.89 -13.44
CA PHE A 58 0.86 -19.98 -12.62
C PHE A 58 0.87 -18.55 -13.17
N VAL A 59 1.05 -18.39 -14.48
CA VAL A 59 1.02 -17.08 -15.15
C VAL A 59 -0.34 -16.42 -14.94
N VAL A 60 -1.44 -17.15 -15.07
CA VAL A 60 -2.79 -16.63 -14.84
C VAL A 60 -2.99 -16.19 -13.39
N LEU A 61 -2.53 -16.97 -12.41
CA LEU A 61 -2.62 -16.62 -10.99
C LEU A 61 -1.81 -15.36 -10.65
N ILE A 62 -0.61 -15.22 -11.21
CA ILE A 62 0.22 -14.03 -11.07
C ILE A 62 -0.49 -12.82 -11.69
N MET A 63 -0.98 -12.94 -12.93
CA MET A 63 -1.74 -11.87 -13.61
C MET A 63 -2.96 -11.45 -12.80
N TYR A 64 -3.75 -12.40 -12.30
CA TYR A 64 -4.93 -12.11 -11.48
C TYR A 64 -4.56 -11.33 -10.21
N ARG A 65 -3.50 -11.74 -9.52
CA ARG A 65 -3.00 -11.04 -8.32
C ARG A 65 -2.46 -9.64 -8.65
N LEU A 66 -1.73 -9.48 -9.75
CA LEU A 66 -1.23 -8.19 -10.21
C LEU A 66 -2.37 -7.22 -10.52
N ILE A 67 -3.38 -7.68 -11.26
CA ILE A 67 -4.57 -6.89 -11.59
C ILE A 67 -5.32 -6.54 -10.30
N GLY A 68 -5.54 -7.50 -9.41
CA GLY A 68 -6.20 -7.25 -8.12
C GLY A 68 -5.45 -6.25 -7.24
N GLY A 69 -4.12 -6.38 -7.17
CA GLY A 69 -3.24 -5.45 -6.45
C GLY A 69 -3.26 -4.04 -7.06
N ALA A 70 -3.18 -3.94 -8.38
CA ALA A 70 -3.25 -2.67 -9.09
C ALA A 70 -4.61 -1.99 -8.92
N LEU A 71 -5.71 -2.75 -8.92
CA LEU A 71 -7.05 -2.22 -8.66
C LEU A 71 -7.20 -1.72 -7.21
N ARG A 72 -6.67 -2.47 -6.23
CA ARG A 72 -6.66 -2.02 -4.83
C ARG A 72 -5.83 -0.75 -4.65
N LEU A 73 -4.64 -0.70 -5.26
CA LEU A 73 -3.79 0.49 -5.22
C LEU A 73 -4.48 1.67 -5.90
N LYS A 74 -5.15 1.44 -7.04
CA LYS A 74 -5.91 2.48 -7.74
C LYS A 74 -7.09 2.99 -6.90
N ARG A 75 -7.78 2.13 -6.15
CA ARG A 75 -8.82 2.53 -5.19
C ARG A 75 -8.23 3.37 -4.07
N LEU A 76 -7.18 2.88 -3.42
CA LEU A 76 -6.48 3.62 -2.37
C LEU A 76 -6.01 5.00 -2.86
N MET A 77 -5.39 5.07 -4.04
CA MET A 77 -4.97 6.34 -4.64
C MET A 77 -6.14 7.23 -5.03
N ARG A 78 -7.29 6.65 -5.42
CA ARG A 78 -8.51 7.40 -5.72
C ARG A 78 -9.08 8.00 -4.44
N ASP A 79 -9.12 7.23 -3.35
CA ASP A 79 -9.64 7.66 -2.05
C ASP A 79 -8.74 8.76 -1.46
N VAL A 80 -7.41 8.59 -1.56
CA VAL A 80 -6.42 9.62 -1.20
C VAL A 80 -6.58 10.87 -2.07
N ARG A 81 -6.82 10.74 -3.38
CA ARG A 81 -7.10 11.89 -4.25
C ARG A 81 -8.40 12.59 -3.89
N SER A 82 -9.45 11.86 -3.53
CA SER A 82 -10.73 12.46 -3.13
C SER A 82 -10.65 13.16 -1.77
N ALA A 83 -9.73 12.75 -0.90
CA ALA A 83 -9.47 13.43 0.36
C ALA A 83 -8.69 14.75 0.19
N GLU A 84 -8.15 15.05 -1.01
CA GLU A 84 -7.37 16.28 -1.30
C GLU A 84 -6.21 16.57 -0.33
N GLY A 85 -5.74 15.56 0.41
CA GLY A 85 -4.71 15.73 1.44
C GLY A 85 -5.23 16.29 2.77
N LEU A 86 -6.54 16.34 2.99
CA LEU A 86 -7.17 16.68 4.27
C LEU A 86 -7.18 15.46 5.18
N CYS A 87 -6.11 15.30 5.96
CA CYS A 87 -6.01 14.25 6.96
C CYS A 87 -5.59 14.87 8.29
N CYS A 88 -6.13 14.34 9.38
CA CYS A 88 -5.79 14.81 10.72
C CYS A 88 -4.28 14.63 10.97
N THR A 89 -3.60 15.72 11.33
CA THR A 89 -2.14 15.78 11.62
C THR A 89 -1.68 14.86 12.76
N ARG A 90 -2.63 14.38 13.58
CA ARG A 90 -2.36 13.56 14.75
C ARG A 90 -2.59 12.06 14.50
N CYS A 91 -3.78 11.66 14.06
CA CYS A 91 -4.12 10.25 13.86
C CYS A 91 -4.03 9.77 12.40
N GLY A 92 -3.92 10.70 11.44
CA GLY A 92 -3.92 10.40 10.02
C GLY A 92 -5.30 10.10 9.45
N TYR A 93 -6.38 10.23 10.21
CA TYR A 93 -7.74 9.97 9.72
C TYR A 93 -8.08 10.91 8.56
N ALA A 94 -8.55 10.35 7.44
CA ALA A 94 -8.97 11.13 6.27
C ALA A 94 -10.28 11.88 6.60
N VAL A 95 -10.24 13.21 6.56
CA VAL A 95 -11.40 14.04 6.88
C VAL A 95 -12.05 14.42 5.55
N GLY A 96 -13.32 14.05 5.39
CA GLY A 96 -14.08 14.39 4.18
C GLY A 96 -14.11 15.90 3.97
N ARG A 97 -14.34 16.32 2.72
CA ARG A 97 -14.34 17.73 2.28
C ARG A 97 -15.52 18.55 2.83
N ASP A 98 -16.17 18.11 3.90
CA ASP A 98 -17.32 18.82 4.45
C ASP A 98 -16.82 20.07 5.19
N PRO A 99 -17.05 21.28 4.64
CA PRO A 99 -16.36 22.49 5.10
C PRO A 99 -16.99 23.09 6.36
N ALA A 100 -18.08 22.51 6.87
CA ALA A 100 -18.83 23.08 7.98
C ALA A 100 -18.01 23.13 9.28
N GLU A 101 -17.15 22.14 9.54
CA GLU A 101 -16.22 22.14 10.67
C GLU A 101 -15.11 21.10 10.46
N PRO A 102 -13.85 21.51 10.17
CA PRO A 102 -12.73 20.59 10.01
C PRO A 102 -12.29 20.10 11.40
N ARG A 103 -13.08 19.19 11.98
CA ARG A 103 -12.78 18.50 13.24
C ARG A 103 -12.52 17.03 12.99
N CYS A 104 -11.51 16.49 13.67
CA CYS A 104 -11.27 15.06 13.62
C CYS A 104 -12.40 14.31 14.37
N PRO A 105 -13.03 13.27 13.80
CA PRO A 105 -14.08 12.53 14.48
C PRO A 105 -13.57 11.71 15.68
N GLU A 106 -12.28 11.34 15.69
CA GLU A 106 -11.67 10.60 16.81
C GLU A 106 -11.27 11.52 17.98
N TRP A 107 -10.72 12.69 17.67
CA TRP A 107 -10.10 13.57 18.67
C TRP A 107 -10.93 14.82 18.99
N GLY A 108 -11.89 15.18 18.14
CA GLY A 108 -12.69 16.40 18.26
C GLY A 108 -11.92 17.71 18.03
N GLU A 109 -10.59 17.63 17.86
CA GLU A 109 -9.73 18.79 17.63
C GLU A 109 -10.00 19.39 16.25
N GLY A 110 -10.22 20.71 16.22
CA GLY A 110 -10.23 21.49 14.99
C GLY A 110 -8.82 21.61 14.42
N PHE A 111 -8.68 21.53 13.10
CA PHE A 111 -7.39 21.70 12.45
C PHE A 111 -7.47 22.70 11.30
N ASP A 112 -6.33 23.34 11.01
CA ASP A 112 -6.18 24.20 9.85
C ASP A 112 -6.02 23.32 8.59
N PRO A 113 -6.94 23.40 7.61
CA PRO A 113 -6.84 22.62 6.38
C PRO A 113 -5.55 22.92 5.60
N ASP A 114 -5.03 24.14 5.62
CA ASP A 114 -3.79 24.49 4.93
C ASP A 114 -2.56 23.88 5.61
N GLU A 115 -2.59 23.74 6.93
CA GLU A 115 -1.56 23.03 7.68
C GLU A 115 -1.61 21.52 7.41
N ALA A 116 -2.81 20.93 7.38
CA ALA A 116 -3.02 19.53 7.06
C ALA A 116 -2.49 19.16 5.66
N VAL A 117 -2.79 19.99 4.64
CA VAL A 117 -2.28 19.77 3.27
C VAL A 117 -0.75 19.88 3.21
N ARG A 118 -0.16 20.84 3.93
CA ARG A 118 1.31 20.98 4.02
C ARG A 118 1.96 19.80 4.74
N ALA A 119 1.33 19.30 5.80
CA ALA A 119 1.76 18.12 6.53
C ALA A 119 1.70 16.87 5.64
N TRP A 120 0.60 16.69 4.90
CA TRP A 120 0.43 15.61 3.94
C TRP A 120 1.45 15.63 2.81
N LYS A 121 1.71 16.80 2.21
CA LYS A 121 2.76 16.96 1.17
C LYS A 121 4.16 16.58 1.68
N ARG A 122 4.45 16.79 2.98
CA ARG A 122 5.72 16.39 3.61
C ARG A 122 5.78 14.90 3.93
N MET A 123 4.69 14.32 4.42
CA MET A 123 4.66 12.93 4.89
C MET A 123 4.32 11.89 3.81
N GLY A 124 3.68 12.32 2.72
CA GLY A 124 3.32 11.50 1.59
C GLY A 124 1.98 10.78 1.71
N PRO A 125 1.53 10.13 0.63
CA PRO A 125 0.17 9.56 0.52
C PRO A 125 -0.11 8.39 1.46
N GLY A 126 0.92 7.73 2.01
CA GLY A 126 0.77 6.63 2.97
C GLY A 126 0.50 7.08 4.42
N TRP A 127 0.48 8.39 4.67
CA TRP A 127 0.26 8.93 6.02
C TRP A 127 -1.22 9.00 6.41
N CYS A 128 -2.11 9.17 5.44
CA CYS A 128 -3.54 9.14 5.70
C CYS A 128 -4.02 7.69 5.90
N ARG A 129 -4.54 7.39 7.10
CA ARG A 129 -5.33 6.20 7.36
C ARG A 129 -6.77 6.51 6.95
N GLY A 130 -7.16 6.08 5.76
CA GLY A 130 -8.54 6.25 5.26
C GLY A 130 -9.16 4.89 4.95
N PHE A 131 -10.16 4.52 5.76
CA PHE A 131 -11.17 3.45 5.65
C PHE A 131 -10.81 2.12 4.98
#